data_AF-A0A849T577-F1
#
_entry.id   AF-A0A849T577-F1
#
_cell.length_a   1.000
_cell.length_b   1.000
_cell.length_c   1.000
_cell.angle_alpha   90.00
_cell.angle_beta   90.00
_cell.angle_gamma   90.00
#
_symmetry.space_group_name_H-M   'P 1'
#
loop_
_entity.id
_entity.type
_entity.pdbx_description
1 polymer ?
#
loop_
_entity_poly.entity_id
_entity_poly.type
_entity_poly.pdbx_seq_one_letter_code
_entity_poly.pdbx_strand_id
1 'polypeptide(L)'
;MIYRWLFLSFFIFSTASSYGVEKKYILKTSEKDGIKKIEIDINQDGKVDRIESYQKERMISLQIDNDFKGLFDQTTEFFEFENPQKPIQVISYDKNGDGRVDRIESTYKDPKHGLIIISHQVDTKFNGTFDNVFTTNTKLNQNKDINCNEAFNGDDLKIMKLSLDVSKVRMSLENGYYVTGTGYKIHQSCLDKWGAKEFPQLLNKSMTTGFQCLNKLAKKNSETKATPN
;
A
#
# COMPACT_ATOMS: atom_id res chain seq x y z
N MET A 1 61.24 14.04 -9.77
CA MET A 1 60.65 13.99 -8.41
C MET A 1 59.59 15.09 -8.35
N ILE A 2 58.33 14.83 -8.72
CA ILE A 2 57.20 14.32 -7.89
C ILE A 2 57.04 15.22 -6.63
N TYR A 3 55.98 16.01 -6.38
CA TYR A 3 54.52 15.80 -6.27
C TYR A 3 53.81 17.17 -6.50
N ARG A 4 52.70 17.34 -7.23
CA ARG A 4 51.33 16.77 -7.12
C ARG A 4 50.50 17.45 -6.01
N TRP A 5 49.67 18.42 -6.40
CA TRP A 5 48.35 18.74 -5.81
C TRP A 5 47.41 19.18 -6.95
N LEU A 6 46.85 18.18 -7.63
CA LEU A 6 45.71 18.34 -8.54
C LEU A 6 44.44 18.32 -7.69
N PHE A 7 43.57 19.30 -7.92
CA PHE A 7 42.21 19.37 -7.41
C PHE A 7 41.50 18.02 -7.63
N LEU A 8 41.20 17.30 -6.55
CA LEU A 8 40.16 16.28 -6.54
C LEU A 8 38.82 17.03 -6.44
N SER A 9 38.15 17.22 -7.56
CA SER A 9 36.71 17.49 -7.56
C SER A 9 36.01 16.20 -7.12
N PHE A 10 35.56 16.20 -5.87
CA PHE A 10 34.74 15.14 -5.31
C PHE A 10 33.31 15.26 -5.88
N PHE A 11 32.83 14.12 -6.36
CA PHE A 11 31.45 13.68 -6.61
C PHE A 11 30.30 14.63 -6.24
N ILE A 12 29.30 14.71 -7.13
CA ILE A 12 28.02 13.97 -6.96
C ILE A 12 27.47 13.71 -8.37
N PHE A 13 27.54 12.47 -8.84
CA PHE A 13 26.57 11.97 -9.81
C PHE A 13 25.23 11.92 -9.06
N SER A 14 24.41 12.93 -9.28
CA SER A 14 22.99 12.84 -8.97
C SER A 14 22.38 11.94 -10.04
N THR A 15 22.41 10.63 -9.83
CA THR A 15 21.40 9.78 -10.47
C THR A 15 20.09 10.15 -9.79
N ALA A 16 19.33 11.05 -10.44
CA ALA A 16 17.92 11.15 -10.20
C ALA A 16 17.33 9.76 -10.46
N SER A 17 17.16 8.98 -9.39
CA SER A 17 16.28 7.82 -9.40
C SER A 17 14.90 8.39 -9.68
N SER A 18 14.50 8.41 -10.96
CA SER A 18 13.09 8.45 -11.27
C SER A 18 12.53 7.20 -10.63
N TYR A 19 11.69 7.37 -9.62
CA TYR A 19 10.74 6.35 -9.22
C TYR A 19 9.82 6.16 -10.43
N GLY A 20 10.31 5.42 -11.42
CA GLY A 20 9.52 4.89 -12.50
C GLY A 20 8.54 3.95 -11.83
N VAL A 21 7.26 4.25 -11.98
CA VAL A 21 6.23 3.24 -11.75
C VAL A 21 6.57 2.12 -12.73
N GLU A 22 7.14 1.02 -12.23
CA GLU A 22 7.45 -0.14 -13.06
C GLU A 22 6.19 -0.48 -13.86
N LYS A 23 6.34 -0.50 -15.18
CA LYS A 23 5.23 -0.70 -16.09
C LYS A 23 4.78 -2.15 -15.92
N LYS A 24 3.71 -2.36 -15.15
CA LYS A 24 3.08 -3.67 -14.94
C LYS A 24 2.80 -4.32 -16.30
N TYR A 25 3.52 -5.38 -16.65
CA TYR A 25 3.36 -6.07 -17.93
C TYR A 25 2.20 -7.05 -17.81
N ILE A 26 0.99 -6.59 -18.13
CA ILE A 26 -0.21 -7.41 -18.10
C ILE A 26 -0.19 -8.32 -19.33
N LEU A 27 -0.03 -9.63 -19.11
CA LEU A 27 -0.12 -10.63 -20.18
C LEU A 27 -1.55 -10.84 -20.61
N LYS A 28 -2.46 -10.94 -19.63
CA LYS A 28 -3.86 -11.29 -19.89
C LYS A 28 -4.77 -10.74 -18.82
N THR A 29 -5.96 -10.32 -19.24
CA THR A 29 -7.09 -10.06 -18.35
C THR A 29 -8.25 -10.92 -18.82
N SER A 30 -8.93 -11.59 -17.88
CA SER A 30 -10.11 -12.40 -18.17
C SER A 30 -11.18 -12.18 -17.11
N GLU A 31 -12.43 -12.42 -17.47
CA GLU A 31 -13.55 -12.34 -16.54
C GLU A 31 -14.49 -13.53 -16.76
N LYS A 32 -14.79 -14.25 -15.68
CA LYS A 32 -15.69 -15.41 -15.69
C LYS A 32 -16.42 -15.49 -14.36
N ASP A 33 -17.73 -15.72 -14.39
CA ASP A 33 -18.58 -15.86 -13.19
C ASP A 33 -18.47 -14.67 -12.21
N GLY A 34 -18.27 -13.46 -12.75
CA GLY A 34 -18.08 -12.23 -11.96
C GLY A 34 -16.73 -12.11 -11.26
N ILE A 35 -15.78 -12.99 -11.59
CA ILE A 35 -14.39 -12.93 -11.14
C ILE A 35 -13.51 -12.43 -12.28
N LYS A 36 -12.89 -11.27 -12.07
CA LYS A 36 -11.88 -10.69 -12.96
C LYS A 36 -10.49 -11.19 -12.54
N LYS A 37 -9.77 -11.83 -13.45
CA LYS A 37 -8.37 -12.27 -13.28
C LYS A 37 -7.42 -11.42 -14.11
N ILE A 38 -6.28 -11.07 -13.54
CA ILE A 38 -5.20 -10.33 -14.19
C ILE A 38 -3.91 -11.14 -14.03
N GLU A 39 -3.34 -11.57 -15.14
CA GLU A 39 -2.07 -12.30 -15.24
C GLU A 39 -0.96 -11.31 -15.63
N ILE A 40 0.13 -11.33 -14.87
CA ILE A 40 1.18 -10.32 -14.91
C ILE A 40 2.53 -11.02 -15.03
N ASP A 41 3.34 -10.52 -15.94
CA ASP A 41 4.74 -10.86 -16.14
C ASP A 41 5.58 -9.74 -15.51
N ILE A 42 6.29 -10.07 -14.45
CA ILE A 42 7.08 -9.12 -13.67
C ILE A 42 8.48 -9.03 -14.27
N ASN A 43 9.09 -10.17 -14.60
CA ASN A 43 10.46 -10.24 -15.11
C ASN A 43 10.58 -10.09 -16.64
N GLN A 44 9.45 -10.00 -17.34
CA GLN A 44 9.31 -9.84 -18.79
C GLN A 44 9.87 -11.01 -19.62
N ASP A 45 9.81 -12.24 -19.09
CA ASP A 45 10.24 -13.46 -19.79
C ASP A 45 9.13 -14.09 -20.66
N GLY A 46 7.94 -13.51 -20.65
CA GLY A 46 6.75 -13.98 -21.36
C GLY A 46 5.91 -15.00 -20.59
N LYS A 47 6.27 -15.30 -19.33
CA LYS A 47 5.50 -16.18 -18.44
C LYS A 47 4.78 -15.39 -17.36
N VAL A 48 3.81 -16.04 -16.73
CA VAL A 48 3.01 -15.44 -15.68
C VAL A 48 3.73 -15.60 -14.35
N ASP A 49 4.07 -14.48 -13.72
CA ASP A 49 4.70 -14.44 -12.40
C ASP A 49 3.69 -14.13 -11.29
N ARG A 50 2.58 -13.47 -11.65
CA ARG A 50 1.56 -13.05 -10.69
C ARG A 50 0.16 -13.10 -11.27
N ILE A 51 -0.77 -13.65 -10.48
CA ILE A 51 -2.19 -13.68 -10.80
C ILE A 51 -2.97 -12.96 -9.70
N GLU A 52 -3.70 -11.93 -10.07
CA GLU A 52 -4.65 -11.23 -9.19
C GLU A 52 -6.08 -11.60 -9.57
N SER A 53 -6.90 -11.99 -8.59
CA SER A 53 -8.32 -12.24 -8.78
C SER A 53 -9.17 -11.25 -7.99
N TYR A 54 -10.17 -10.67 -8.65
CA TYR A 54 -11.09 -9.69 -8.09
C TYR A 54 -12.53 -10.12 -8.26
N GLN A 55 -13.36 -9.84 -7.25
CA GLN A 55 -14.81 -9.96 -7.33
C GLN A 55 -15.41 -8.64 -6.83
N LYS A 56 -16.26 -7.99 -7.66
CA LYS A 56 -16.84 -6.66 -7.35
C LYS A 56 -15.78 -5.65 -6.90
N GLU A 57 -14.66 -5.57 -7.63
CA GLU A 57 -13.50 -4.70 -7.33
C GLU A 57 -12.71 -5.04 -6.06
N ARG A 58 -13.15 -5.99 -5.23
CA ARG A 58 -12.39 -6.51 -4.09
C ARG A 58 -11.45 -7.61 -4.55
N MET A 59 -10.17 -7.53 -4.18
CA MET A 59 -9.24 -8.65 -4.39
C MET A 59 -9.65 -9.82 -3.50
N ILE A 60 -9.79 -11.01 -4.09
CA ILE A 60 -10.17 -12.24 -3.40
C ILE A 60 -9.01 -13.24 -3.33
N SER A 61 -8.09 -13.19 -4.30
CA SER A 61 -6.86 -13.98 -4.24
C SER A 61 -5.71 -13.36 -5.02
N LEU A 62 -4.49 -13.75 -4.64
CA LEU A 62 -3.23 -13.35 -5.24
C LEU A 62 -2.30 -14.56 -5.26
N GLN A 63 -1.77 -14.92 -6.42
CA GLN A 63 -0.73 -15.95 -6.57
C GLN A 63 0.55 -15.30 -7.08
N ILE A 64 1.70 -15.71 -6.56
CA ILE A 64 3.02 -15.16 -6.89
C ILE A 64 4.02 -16.30 -7.05
N ASP A 65 4.75 -16.28 -8.15
CA ASP A 65 5.98 -17.00 -8.40
C ASP A 65 7.13 -16.03 -8.09
N ASN A 66 7.70 -16.15 -6.89
CA ASN A 66 8.71 -15.21 -6.41
C ASN A 66 10.10 -15.52 -7.00
N ASP A 67 10.33 -16.73 -7.48
CA ASP A 67 11.62 -17.17 -8.00
C ASP A 67 11.66 -17.38 -9.52
N PHE A 68 10.54 -17.10 -10.19
CA PHE A 68 10.37 -17.08 -11.64
C PHE A 68 10.63 -18.43 -12.31
N LYS A 69 10.31 -19.54 -11.62
CA LYS A 69 10.50 -20.91 -12.14
C LYS A 69 9.28 -21.45 -12.88
N GLY A 70 8.21 -20.68 -12.98
CA GLY A 70 6.93 -21.07 -13.59
C GLY A 70 6.00 -21.82 -12.63
N LEU A 71 6.29 -21.81 -11.33
CA LEU A 71 5.48 -22.43 -10.28
C LEU A 71 5.17 -21.39 -9.20
N PHE A 72 3.90 -21.26 -8.82
CA PHE A 72 3.50 -20.33 -7.78
C PHE A 72 3.89 -20.85 -6.40
N ASP A 73 4.90 -20.22 -5.77
CA ASP A 73 5.37 -20.55 -4.42
C ASP A 73 4.58 -19.85 -3.31
N GLN A 74 3.70 -18.90 -3.66
CA GLN A 74 2.87 -18.16 -2.71
C GLN A 74 1.45 -17.98 -3.22
N THR A 75 0.48 -18.30 -2.37
CA THR A 75 -0.95 -18.02 -2.59
C THR A 75 -1.50 -17.25 -1.39
N THR A 76 -2.16 -16.12 -1.65
CA THR A 76 -2.88 -15.33 -0.64
C THR A 76 -4.36 -15.30 -0.97
N GLU A 77 -5.19 -15.60 0.01
CA GLU A 77 -6.65 -15.50 -0.07
C GLU A 77 -7.15 -14.41 0.88
N PHE A 78 -8.14 -13.64 0.44
CA PHE A 78 -8.69 -12.52 1.21
C PHE A 78 -10.17 -12.72 1.48
N PHE A 79 -10.57 -12.57 2.74
CA PHE A 79 -11.93 -12.79 3.20
C PHE A 79 -12.49 -11.53 3.86
N GLU A 80 -13.81 -11.38 3.80
CA GLU A 80 -14.48 -10.35 4.58
C GLU A 80 -14.47 -10.71 6.05
N PHE A 81 -14.43 -9.69 6.91
CA PHE A 81 -14.52 -9.92 8.34
C PHE A 81 -15.95 -10.30 8.71
N GLU A 82 -16.15 -11.57 9.04
CA GLU A 82 -17.43 -12.07 9.56
C GLU A 82 -17.46 -12.08 11.09
N ASN A 83 -16.45 -12.69 11.71
CA ASN A 83 -16.30 -12.81 13.16
C ASN A 83 -14.83 -13.10 13.53
N PRO A 84 -14.44 -12.94 14.82
CA PRO A 84 -13.05 -13.13 15.24
C PRO A 84 -12.48 -14.55 15.07
N GLN A 85 -13.32 -15.57 14.82
CA GLN A 85 -12.89 -16.96 14.62
C GLN A 85 -12.57 -17.29 13.16
N LYS A 86 -12.93 -16.41 12.21
CA LYS A 86 -12.63 -16.56 10.79
C LYS A 86 -11.46 -15.67 10.38
N PRO A 87 -10.52 -16.17 9.56
CA PRO A 87 -9.43 -15.34 9.06
C PRO A 87 -9.97 -14.31 8.06
N ILE A 88 -9.31 -13.15 8.00
CA ILE A 88 -9.50 -12.13 6.95
C ILE A 88 -8.49 -12.27 5.82
N GLN A 89 -7.40 -13.00 6.07
CA GLN A 89 -6.39 -13.33 5.08
C GLN A 89 -5.75 -14.67 5.45
N VAL A 90 -5.49 -15.49 4.44
CA VAL A 90 -4.67 -16.70 4.56
C VAL A 90 -3.57 -16.63 3.51
N ILE A 91 -2.31 -16.84 3.91
CA ILE A 91 -1.17 -16.93 3.00
C ILE A 91 -0.57 -18.33 3.13
N SER A 92 -0.46 -19.03 2.01
CA SER A 92 0.18 -20.34 1.90
C SER A 92 1.46 -20.22 1.09
N TYR A 93 2.49 -20.96 1.49
CA TYR A 93 3.78 -20.99 0.81
C TYR A 93 4.21 -22.43 0.51
N ASP A 94 4.75 -22.66 -0.68
CA ASP A 94 5.49 -23.85 -1.10
C ASP A 94 6.95 -23.42 -1.29
N LYS A 95 7.78 -23.59 -0.26
CA LYS A 95 9.15 -23.06 -0.22
C LYS A 95 10.16 -24.01 -0.85
N ASN A 96 9.87 -25.31 -0.92
CA ASN A 96 10.76 -26.29 -1.53
C ASN A 96 10.39 -26.63 -2.98
N GLY A 97 9.24 -26.17 -3.47
CA GLY A 97 8.75 -26.36 -4.84
C GLY A 97 8.23 -27.78 -5.10
N ASP A 98 7.81 -28.51 -4.06
CA ASP A 98 7.33 -29.90 -4.19
C ASP A 98 5.81 -30.01 -4.45
N GLY A 99 5.12 -28.87 -4.53
CA GLY A 99 3.68 -28.77 -4.73
C GLY A 99 2.86 -28.91 -3.45
N ARG A 100 3.50 -29.05 -2.28
CA ARG A 100 2.87 -29.08 -0.96
C ARG A 100 3.10 -27.76 -0.24
N VAL A 101 2.21 -27.46 0.69
CA VAL A 101 2.29 -26.23 1.48
C VAL A 101 3.17 -26.47 2.70
N ASP A 102 4.25 -25.69 2.81
CA ASP A 102 5.20 -25.74 3.91
C ASP A 102 4.87 -24.74 5.01
N ARG A 103 4.13 -23.68 4.67
CA ARG A 103 3.77 -22.65 5.63
C ARG A 103 2.39 -22.08 5.34
N ILE A 104 1.59 -21.92 6.39
CA ILE A 104 0.31 -21.20 6.36
C ILE A 104 0.34 -20.09 7.40
N GLU A 105 -0.04 -18.89 6.98
CA GLU A 105 -0.25 -17.73 7.84
C GLU A 105 -1.72 -17.32 7.77
N SER A 106 -2.45 -17.48 8.87
CA SER A 106 -3.86 -17.09 8.97
C SER A 106 -4.00 -15.85 9.84
N THR A 107 -4.46 -14.75 9.24
CA THR A 107 -4.65 -13.47 9.92
C THR A 107 -6.09 -13.30 10.38
N TYR A 108 -6.27 -13.02 11.67
CA TYR A 108 -7.55 -12.79 12.33
C TYR A 108 -7.59 -11.38 12.91
N LYS A 109 -8.81 -10.85 13.02
CA LYS A 109 -9.07 -9.58 13.68
C LYS A 109 -9.81 -9.83 14.99
N ASP A 110 -9.31 -9.24 16.07
CA ASP A 110 -9.98 -9.20 17.37
C ASP A 110 -10.37 -7.75 17.69
N PRO A 111 -11.57 -7.31 17.30
CA PRO A 111 -12.04 -5.96 17.57
C PRO A 111 -12.20 -5.65 19.06
N LYS A 112 -12.48 -6.67 19.90
CA LYS A 112 -12.73 -6.47 21.34
C LYS A 112 -11.48 -5.98 22.05
N HIS A 113 -10.32 -6.53 21.67
CA HIS A 113 -9.03 -6.14 22.25
C HIS A 113 -8.21 -5.22 21.33
N GLY A 114 -8.72 -4.94 20.11
CA GLY A 114 -8.04 -4.15 19.10
C GLY A 114 -6.75 -4.81 18.61
N LEU A 115 -6.78 -6.13 18.37
CA LEU A 115 -5.62 -6.91 17.94
C LEU A 115 -5.78 -7.40 16.50
N ILE A 116 -4.65 -7.53 15.81
CA ILE A 116 -4.47 -8.46 14.70
C ILE A 116 -3.69 -9.65 15.22
N ILE A 117 -4.19 -10.84 14.94
CA ILE A 117 -3.64 -12.11 15.41
C ILE A 117 -3.24 -12.88 14.16
N ILE A 118 -1.99 -13.33 14.08
CA ILE A 118 -1.50 -14.15 12.97
C ILE A 118 -1.11 -15.50 13.52
N SER A 119 -1.82 -16.55 13.09
CA SER A 119 -1.47 -17.94 13.35
C SER A 119 -0.55 -18.44 12.26
N HIS A 120 0.59 -19.01 12.63
CA HIS A 120 1.56 -19.60 11.74
C HIS A 120 1.56 -21.12 11.93
N GLN A 121 1.46 -21.87 10.83
CA GLN A 121 1.70 -23.31 10.77
C GLN A 121 2.87 -23.53 9.82
N VAL A 122 3.91 -24.25 10.25
CA VAL A 122 5.15 -24.45 9.48
C VAL A 122 5.54 -25.94 9.52
N ASP A 123 5.77 -26.52 8.35
CA ASP A 123 6.40 -27.81 8.15
C ASP A 123 7.88 -27.56 7.89
N THR A 124 8.68 -27.65 8.95
CA THR A 124 10.13 -27.39 8.87
C THR A 124 10.90 -28.55 8.25
N LYS A 125 10.25 -29.70 8.08
CA LYS A 125 10.86 -30.95 7.61
C LYS A 125 10.45 -31.32 6.20
N PHE A 126 9.50 -30.60 5.62
CA PHE A 126 8.98 -30.81 4.26
C PHE A 126 8.46 -32.24 4.07
N ASN A 127 7.72 -32.74 5.05
CA ASN A 127 7.18 -34.12 5.05
C ASN A 127 5.65 -34.16 4.91
N GLY A 128 5.01 -33.02 4.71
CA GLY A 128 3.58 -32.83 4.57
C GLY A 128 2.85 -32.70 5.91
N THR A 129 3.56 -32.49 7.02
CA THR A 129 2.97 -32.31 8.36
C THR A 129 3.53 -31.08 9.04
N PHE A 130 2.66 -30.17 9.47
CA PHE A 130 3.05 -28.98 10.22
C PHE A 130 3.55 -29.38 11.61
N ASP A 131 4.82 -29.14 11.89
CA ASP A 131 5.47 -29.50 13.15
C ASP A 131 5.77 -28.29 14.05
N ASN A 132 5.48 -27.07 13.56
CA ASN A 132 5.57 -25.85 14.34
C ASN A 132 4.30 -25.00 14.16
N VAL A 133 3.62 -24.69 15.27
CA VAL A 133 2.43 -23.84 15.29
C VAL A 133 2.59 -22.77 16.35
N PHE A 134 2.50 -21.51 15.97
CA PHE A 134 2.63 -20.38 16.89
C PHE A 134 1.79 -19.19 16.45
N THR A 135 1.51 -18.29 17.39
CA THR A 135 0.67 -17.11 17.14
C THR A 135 1.42 -15.84 17.49
N THR A 136 1.29 -14.82 16.66
CA THR A 136 1.76 -13.46 16.96
C THR A 136 0.59 -12.49 17.02
N ASN A 137 0.63 -11.55 17.96
CA ASN A 137 -0.44 -10.58 18.15
C ASN A 137 0.13 -9.17 18.03
N THR A 138 -0.48 -8.33 17.21
CA THR A 138 -0.13 -6.92 17.06
C THR A 138 -1.30 -6.06 17.50
N LYS A 139 -1.06 -5.08 18.38
CA LYS A 139 -2.08 -4.11 18.77
C LYS A 139 -2.28 -3.09 17.66
N LEU A 140 -3.54 -2.92 17.24
CA LEU A 140 -3.94 -1.85 16.33
C LEU A 140 -3.92 -0.52 17.08
N ASN A 141 -2.76 0.12 17.13
CA ASN A 141 -2.64 1.48 17.64
C ASN A 141 -2.99 2.51 16.55
N GLN A 142 -4.25 2.53 16.10
CA GLN A 142 -4.80 3.69 15.40
C GLN A 142 -5.30 4.71 16.43
N ASN A 143 -4.37 5.46 17.00
CA ASN A 143 -4.74 6.59 17.84
C ASN A 143 -4.99 7.80 16.93
N LYS A 144 -6.23 8.29 16.88
CA LYS A 144 -6.53 9.58 16.27
C LYS A 144 -5.94 10.67 17.16
N ASP A 145 -4.79 11.22 16.76
CA ASP A 145 -4.26 12.42 17.41
C ASP A 145 -5.11 13.61 16.98
N ILE A 146 -5.99 14.05 17.88
CA ILE A 146 -6.91 15.17 17.63
C ILE A 146 -6.28 16.52 17.95
N ASN A 147 -5.11 16.54 18.60
CA ASN A 147 -4.46 17.76 19.06
C ASN A 147 -3.07 17.90 18.41
N CYS A 148 -3.10 18.32 17.16
CA CYS A 148 -1.93 18.58 16.33
C CYS A 148 -1.81 20.09 16.10
N ASN A 149 -1.32 20.82 17.11
CA ASN A 149 -1.15 22.28 17.04
C ASN A 149 0.24 22.69 16.56
N GLU A 150 1.00 21.79 15.93
CA GLU A 150 2.32 22.14 15.47
C GLU A 150 2.25 23.17 14.34
N ALA A 151 3.09 24.20 14.45
CA ALA A 151 3.27 25.15 13.37
C ALA A 151 3.79 24.39 12.14
N PHE A 152 2.98 24.40 11.08
CA PHE A 152 3.36 23.94 9.76
C PHE A 152 3.38 25.18 8.87
N ASN A 153 4.57 25.56 8.39
CA ASN A 153 4.69 26.62 7.41
C ASN A 153 4.14 26.07 6.09
N GLY A 154 2.89 26.44 5.77
CA GLY A 154 2.17 25.97 4.58
C GLY A 154 2.73 26.43 3.23
N ASP A 155 3.95 26.96 3.20
CA ASP A 155 4.66 27.40 1.99
C ASP A 155 5.18 26.24 1.12
N ASP A 156 4.92 24.99 1.51
CA ASP A 156 4.90 23.88 0.56
C ASP A 156 3.70 24.08 -0.40
N LEU A 157 3.94 24.93 -1.41
CA LEU A 157 3.04 25.46 -2.46
C LEU A 157 2.05 24.45 -3.09
N LYS A 158 2.22 23.15 -2.88
CA LYS A 158 1.39 22.08 -3.45
C LYS A 158 0.09 21.84 -2.68
N ILE A 159 0.07 22.01 -1.35
CA ILE A 159 -1.14 21.73 -0.53
C ILE A 159 -2.18 22.83 -0.71
N MET A 160 -1.74 24.10 -0.65
CA MET A 160 -2.62 25.23 -0.90
C MET A 160 -3.16 25.23 -2.34
N LYS A 161 -2.35 24.78 -3.31
CA LYS A 161 -2.78 24.70 -4.71
C LYS A 161 -3.95 23.75 -4.92
N LEU A 162 -3.97 22.60 -4.24
CA LEU A 162 -5.08 21.66 -4.34
C LEU A 162 -6.38 22.26 -3.80
N SER A 163 -6.36 22.86 -2.60
CA SER A 163 -7.54 23.54 -2.05
C SER A 163 -8.03 24.69 -2.93
N LEU A 164 -7.10 25.50 -3.46
CA LEU A 164 -7.40 26.59 -4.38
C LEU A 164 -7.97 26.10 -5.71
N ASP A 165 -7.47 25.00 -6.25
CA ASP A 165 -7.99 24.38 -7.46
C ASP A 165 -9.43 23.92 -7.24
N VAL A 166 -9.74 23.30 -6.09
CA VAL A 166 -11.12 22.91 -5.74
C VAL A 166 -12.04 24.13 -5.60
N SER A 167 -11.58 25.23 -5.00
CA SER A 167 -12.37 26.47 -4.88
C SER A 167 -12.65 27.16 -6.21
N LYS A 168 -11.82 26.93 -7.24
CA LYS A 168 -11.99 27.48 -8.60
C LYS A 168 -12.87 26.61 -9.49
N VAL A 169 -13.32 25.45 -9.00
CA VAL A 169 -14.14 24.53 -9.77
C VAL A 169 -15.51 25.16 -10.05
N ARG A 170 -15.67 25.68 -11.26
CA ARG A 170 -17.01 25.89 -11.85
C ARG A 170 -17.20 25.30 -13.24
N MET A 171 -16.18 24.80 -13.96
CA MET A 171 -16.37 24.58 -15.42
C MET A 171 -15.67 23.39 -16.11
N SER A 172 -14.91 22.51 -15.45
CA SER A 172 -14.24 21.40 -16.15
C SER A 172 -14.50 20.05 -15.48
N LEU A 173 -15.55 19.36 -15.96
CA LEU A 173 -15.82 17.96 -15.63
C LEU A 173 -15.38 17.06 -16.78
N GLU A 174 -14.56 16.06 -16.49
CA GLU A 174 -14.27 14.95 -17.38
C GLU A 174 -14.78 13.65 -16.74
N ASN A 175 -15.79 13.01 -17.36
CA ASN A 175 -16.38 11.75 -16.89
C ASN A 175 -16.86 11.78 -15.42
N GLY A 176 -17.43 12.90 -14.96
CA GLY A 176 -17.93 13.04 -13.58
C GLY A 176 -16.85 13.37 -12.55
N TYR A 177 -15.62 13.63 -12.99
CA TYR A 177 -14.50 14.03 -12.13
C TYR A 177 -14.01 15.43 -12.48
N TYR A 178 -13.62 16.16 -11.44
CA TYR A 178 -12.81 17.36 -11.52
C TYR A 178 -11.35 16.97 -11.41
N VAL A 179 -10.54 17.30 -12.42
CA VAL A 179 -9.10 17.07 -12.39
C VAL A 179 -8.42 18.35 -11.92
N THR A 180 -7.73 18.27 -10.79
CA THR A 180 -6.97 19.40 -10.22
C THR A 180 -5.69 19.66 -11.01
N GLY A 181 -5.10 20.84 -10.90
CA GLY A 181 -3.83 21.18 -11.56
C GLY A 181 -2.63 20.37 -11.05
N THR A 182 -2.84 19.53 -10.02
CA THR A 182 -1.88 18.55 -9.50
C THR A 182 -2.24 17.10 -9.87
N GLY A 183 -3.25 16.88 -10.73
CA GLY A 183 -3.62 15.57 -11.28
C GLY A 183 -4.56 14.73 -10.40
N TYR A 184 -4.98 15.20 -9.24
CA TYR A 184 -5.99 14.50 -8.42
C TYR A 184 -7.37 14.61 -9.05
N LYS A 185 -8.12 13.51 -9.04
CA LYS A 185 -9.50 13.42 -9.48
C LYS A 185 -10.46 13.53 -8.30
N ILE A 186 -11.35 14.51 -8.32
CA ILE A 186 -12.40 14.71 -7.32
C ILE A 186 -13.73 14.39 -7.96
N HIS A 187 -14.42 13.38 -7.45
CA HIS A 187 -15.72 12.98 -7.99
C HIS A 187 -16.79 14.06 -7.72
N GLN A 188 -17.72 14.24 -8.65
CA GLN A 188 -18.77 15.26 -8.54
C GLN A 188 -19.62 15.12 -7.28
N SER A 189 -19.87 13.89 -6.84
CA SER A 189 -20.64 13.62 -5.62
C SER A 189 -20.09 14.29 -4.35
N CYS A 190 -18.79 14.63 -4.31
CA CYS A 190 -18.22 15.40 -3.21
C CYS A 190 -18.79 16.82 -3.15
N LEU A 191 -18.92 17.49 -4.30
CA LEU A 191 -19.54 18.83 -4.37
C LEU A 191 -21.05 18.75 -4.18
N ASP A 192 -21.72 17.73 -4.71
CA ASP A 192 -23.16 17.56 -4.53
C ASP A 192 -23.51 17.36 -3.04
N LYS A 193 -22.66 16.64 -2.31
CA LYS A 193 -22.88 16.32 -0.90
C LYS A 193 -22.54 17.47 0.05
N TRP A 194 -21.46 18.19 -0.22
CA TRP A 194 -20.90 19.17 0.72
C TRP A 194 -20.93 20.60 0.20
N GLY A 195 -21.31 20.85 -1.04
CA GLY A 195 -21.36 22.19 -1.62
C GLY A 195 -19.98 22.73 -2.03
N ALA A 196 -20.00 23.66 -2.98
CA ALA A 196 -18.79 24.29 -3.53
C ALA A 196 -18.08 25.23 -2.55
N LYS A 197 -18.69 25.55 -1.40
CA LYS A 197 -18.13 26.43 -0.37
C LYS A 197 -17.56 25.65 0.81
N GLU A 198 -18.29 24.67 1.32
CA GLU A 198 -17.91 23.93 2.52
C GLU A 198 -16.94 22.79 2.19
N PHE A 199 -17.03 22.16 1.02
CA PHE A 199 -16.10 21.09 0.63
C PHE A 199 -14.63 21.56 0.55
N PRO A 200 -14.28 22.69 -0.12
CA PRO A 200 -12.90 23.15 -0.13
C PRO A 200 -12.37 23.50 1.26
N GLN A 201 -13.22 24.04 2.15
CA GLN A 201 -12.84 24.36 3.54
C GLN A 201 -12.57 23.09 4.35
N LEU A 202 -13.45 22.09 4.22
CA LEU A 202 -13.28 20.79 4.86
C LEU A 202 -12.00 20.11 4.38
N LEU A 203 -11.75 20.13 3.08
CA LEU A 203 -10.54 19.57 2.46
C LEU A 203 -9.29 20.25 3.00
N ASN A 204 -9.25 21.59 2.98
CA ASN A 204 -8.13 22.38 3.48
C ASN A 204 -7.85 22.10 4.96
N LYS A 205 -8.89 22.12 5.79
CA LYS A 205 -8.79 21.83 7.22
C LYS A 205 -8.23 20.42 7.46
N SER A 206 -8.78 19.43 6.77
CA SER A 206 -8.37 18.02 6.91
C SER A 206 -6.91 17.82 6.49
N MET A 207 -6.49 18.41 5.37
CA MET A 207 -5.10 18.36 4.91
C MET A 207 -4.18 19.05 5.90
N THR A 208 -4.49 20.29 6.28
CA THR A 208 -3.67 21.07 7.22
C THR A 208 -3.48 20.33 8.54
N THR A 209 -4.57 19.87 9.17
CA THR A 209 -4.50 19.12 10.42
C THR A 209 -3.72 17.81 10.24
N GLY A 210 -3.91 17.09 9.13
CA GLY A 210 -3.15 15.89 8.82
C GLY A 210 -1.65 16.14 8.75
N PHE A 211 -1.21 17.18 8.03
CA PHE A 211 0.20 17.56 7.93
C PHE A 211 0.79 18.01 9.26
N GLN A 212 0.03 18.72 10.09
CA GLN A 212 0.47 19.06 11.45
C GLN A 212 0.70 17.82 12.30
N CYS A 213 -0.18 16.81 12.21
CA CYS A 213 0.01 15.54 12.90
C CYS A 213 1.22 14.77 12.39
N LEU A 214 1.43 14.74 11.06
CA LEU A 214 2.61 14.11 10.46
C LEU A 214 3.91 14.80 10.88
N ASN A 215 3.92 16.14 10.94
CA ASN A 215 5.08 16.91 11.40
C ASN A 215 5.41 16.60 12.87
N LYS A 216 4.39 16.58 13.74
CA LYS A 216 4.52 16.16 15.15
C LYS A 216 5.10 14.76 15.28
N LEU A 217 4.59 13.82 14.48
CA LEU A 217 5.08 12.44 14.47
C LEU A 217 6.53 12.36 13.99
N ALA A 218 6.90 13.10 12.94
CA ALA A 218 8.26 13.14 12.41
C ALA A 218 9.26 13.66 13.45
N LYS A 219 8.94 14.76 14.15
CA LYS A 219 9.77 15.28 15.24
C LYS A 219 9.93 14.27 16.37
N LYS A 220 8.83 13.68 16.83
CA LYS A 220 8.85 12.64 17.86
C LYS A 220 9.74 11.47 17.46
N ASN A 221 9.60 10.96 16.23
CA ASN A 221 10.40 9.85 15.75
C ASN A 221 11.90 10.20 15.66
N SER A 222 12.22 11.43 15.24
CA SER A 222 13.60 11.94 15.24
C SER A 222 14.19 12.02 16.65
N GLU A 223 13.43 12.54 17.62
CA GLU A 223 13.84 12.65 19.03
C GLU A 223 14.05 11.28 19.68
N THR A 224 13.15 10.33 19.42
CA THR A 224 13.23 8.99 20.01
C THR A 224 14.12 8.02 19.22
N LYS A 225 14.78 8.47 18.13
CA LYS A 225 15.50 7.62 17.17
C LYS A 225 14.67 6.41 16.72
N ALA A 226 13.37 6.60 16.56
CA ALA A 226 12.48 5.53 16.13
C ALA A 226 12.84 5.16 14.68
N THR A 227 13.23 3.91 14.46
CA THR A 227 13.40 3.36 13.12
C THR A 227 12.03 2.94 12.58
N PRO A 228 11.79 3.06 11.26
CA PRO A 228 10.67 2.37 10.63
C PRO A 228 10.79 0.88 10.94
N ASN A 229 9.72 0.27 11.44
CA ASN A 229 9.60 -1.19 11.53
C ASN A 229 9.30 -1.77 10.15
#